data_AF-A0A382N258-F1
#
_entry.id   AF-A0A382N258-F1
#
_cell.length_a   1.000
_cell.length_b   1.000
_cell.length_c   1.000
_cell.angle_alpha   90.00
_cell.angle_beta   90.00
_cell.angle_gamma   90.00
#
_symmetry.space_group_name_H-M   'P 1'
#
loop_
_entity.id
_entity.type
_entity.pdbx_description
1 polymer ?
#
loop_
_entity_poly.entity_id
_entity_poly.type
_entity_poly.pdbx_seq_one_letter_code
_entity_poly.pdbx_strand_id
1 'polypeptide(L)'
;MIPIKNKKKSLEATVEEMRNFSFAYIEKYSPSKQQLKTYLLKKYLKTRIPNINNKNITDLIDVVLEDLKKTKFINDKFYSNSKAKNLIQKGSSINKIRNYLLSKGIKDTYIKETIDQIKENNEEQDFFSAIKICKKKRIGPSRDENN
;
A
#
# COMPACT_ATOMS: atom_id res chain seq x y z
N MET A 1 14.60 36.05 23.64
CA MET A 1 13.89 35.26 22.62
C MET A 1 12.50 34.95 23.15
N ILE A 2 11.46 35.60 22.64
CA ILE A 2 10.07 35.38 23.08
C ILE A 2 9.65 34.01 22.54
N PRO A 3 9.14 33.07 23.37
CA PRO A 3 8.63 31.81 22.85
C PRO A 3 7.42 32.13 21.97
N ILE A 4 7.52 31.77 20.69
CA ILE A 4 6.40 31.85 19.76
C ILE A 4 5.30 30.97 20.35
N LYS A 5 4.30 31.60 20.97
CA LYS A 5 3.09 30.92 21.44
C LYS A 5 2.56 30.09 20.27
N ASN A 6 2.46 28.77 20.44
CA ASN A 6 1.84 27.88 19.46
C ASN A 6 0.43 28.40 19.16
N LYS A 7 0.29 29.15 18.07
CA LYS A 7 -1.01 29.60 17.54
C LYS A 7 -1.82 28.33 17.30
N LYS A 8 -3.08 28.28 17.79
CA LYS A 8 -3.99 27.17 17.49
C LYS A 8 -4.01 27.00 15.96
N LYS A 9 -3.53 25.87 15.45
CA LYS A 9 -3.60 25.55 14.01
C LYS A 9 -5.08 25.48 13.62
N SER A 10 -5.45 26.13 12.52
CA SER A 10 -6.79 25.98 11.96
C SER A 10 -6.98 24.56 11.41
N LEU A 11 -8.25 24.16 11.25
CA LEU A 11 -8.59 22.89 10.61
C LEU A 11 -8.03 22.83 9.18
N GLU A 12 -8.16 23.93 8.43
CA GLU A 12 -7.62 24.08 7.07
C GLU A 12 -6.10 23.87 7.02
N ALA A 13 -5.34 24.48 7.93
CA ALA A 13 -3.89 24.30 7.99
C ALA A 13 -3.51 22.84 8.31
N THR A 14 -4.34 22.14 9.09
CA THR A 14 -4.13 20.73 9.42
C THR A 14 -4.40 19.83 8.22
N VAL A 15 -5.44 20.10 7.44
CA VAL A 15 -5.76 19.39 6.21
C VAL A 15 -4.65 19.57 5.17
N GLU A 16 -4.15 20.80 5.02
CA GLU A 16 -3.07 21.09 4.09
C GLU A 16 -1.76 20.39 4.50
N GLU A 17 -1.46 20.35 5.79
CA GLU A 17 -0.33 19.56 6.31
C GLU A 17 -0.49 18.06 6.03
N MET A 18 -1.69 17.50 6.22
CA MET A 18 -1.99 16.09 5.89
C MET A 18 -1.79 15.80 4.40
N ARG A 19 -2.19 16.72 3.51
CA ARG A 19 -2.00 16.62 2.06
C ARG A 19 -0.51 16.59 1.72
N ASN A 20 0.26 17.54 2.23
CA ASN A 20 1.71 17.61 2.00
C ASN A 20 2.44 16.35 2.48
N PHE A 21 2.07 15.82 3.65
CA PHE A 21 2.60 14.54 4.13
C PHE A 21 2.19 13.36 3.26
N SER A 22 0.99 13.39 2.71
CA SER A 22 0.49 12.36 1.81
C SER A 22 1.25 12.38 0.49
N PHE A 23 1.43 13.54 -0.13
CA PHE A 23 2.16 13.67 -1.39
C PHE A 23 3.60 13.16 -1.28
N ALA A 24 4.34 13.61 -0.26
CA ALA A 24 5.71 13.14 -0.03
C ALA A 24 5.80 11.62 0.19
N TYR A 25 4.80 11.02 0.84
CA TYR A 25 4.76 9.57 1.08
C TYR A 25 4.36 8.79 -0.18
N ILE A 26 3.42 9.33 -0.97
CA ILE A 26 2.95 8.73 -2.23
C ILE A 26 4.07 8.71 -3.27
N GLU A 27 4.76 9.83 -3.45
CA GLU A 27 5.88 9.97 -4.38
C GLU A 27 6.97 8.92 -4.12
N LYS A 28 7.29 8.69 -2.84
CA LYS A 28 8.38 7.79 -2.47
C LYS A 28 8.01 6.30 -2.54
N TYR A 29 6.77 5.92 -2.20
CA TYR A 29 6.44 4.52 -1.92
C TYR A 29 5.31 3.93 -2.77
N SER A 30 4.54 4.75 -3.48
CA SER A 30 3.31 4.34 -4.17
C SER A 30 2.43 3.42 -3.29
N PRO A 31 1.96 3.90 -2.12
CA PRO A 31 1.28 3.08 -1.11
C PRO A 31 -0.15 2.73 -1.52
N SER A 32 -0.73 1.70 -0.87
CA SER A 32 -2.20 1.50 -0.88
C SER A 32 -2.89 2.57 -0.05
N LYS A 33 -4.21 2.73 -0.24
CA LYS A 33 -5.03 3.64 0.59
C LYS A 33 -4.88 3.34 2.08
N GLN A 34 -4.94 2.06 2.47
CA GLN A 34 -4.83 1.65 3.87
C GLN A 34 -3.43 1.88 4.45
N GLN A 35 -2.38 1.72 3.64
CA GLN A 35 -1.01 2.03 4.07
C GLN A 35 -0.85 3.53 4.35
N LEU A 36 -1.39 4.38 3.49
CA LEU A 36 -1.36 5.83 3.71
C LEU A 36 -2.17 6.24 4.95
N LYS A 37 -3.36 5.66 5.14
CA LYS A 37 -4.16 5.85 6.37
C LYS A 37 -3.34 5.52 7.61
N THR A 38 -2.69 4.37 7.61
CA THR A 38 -1.86 3.91 8.74
C THR A 38 -0.67 4.83 8.98
N TYR A 39 -0.03 5.32 7.91
CA TYR A 39 1.08 6.28 8.02
C TYR A 39 0.64 7.59 8.67
N LEU A 40 -0.45 8.19 8.19
CA LEU A 40 -0.97 9.44 8.75
C LEU A 40 -1.38 9.25 10.21
N LEU A 41 -2.13 8.18 10.53
CA LEU A 41 -2.50 7.88 11.92
C LEU A 41 -1.28 7.76 12.83
N LYS A 42 -0.26 6.98 12.44
CA LYS A 42 0.98 6.85 13.23
C LYS A 42 1.68 8.19 13.43
N LYS A 43 1.62 9.08 12.43
CA LYS A 43 2.23 10.41 12.50
C LYS A 43 1.50 11.29 13.51
N TYR A 44 0.18 11.38 13.42
CA TYR A 44 -0.62 12.22 14.31
C TYR A 44 -0.80 11.64 15.73
N LEU A 45 -0.66 10.32 15.91
CA LEU A 45 -0.61 9.71 17.26
C LEU A 45 0.69 10.03 18.00
N LYS A 46 1.82 10.13 17.28
CA LYS A 46 3.13 10.48 17.87
C LYS A 46 3.21 11.95 18.24
N THR A 47 2.65 12.81 17.41
CA THR A 47 2.57 14.25 17.68
C THR A 47 1.46 14.48 18.70
N ARG A 48 1.76 14.53 20.00
CA ARG A 48 0.75 14.95 21.00
C ARG A 48 0.33 16.38 20.71
N ILE A 49 -0.76 16.56 19.95
CA ILE A 49 -1.34 17.89 19.76
C ILE A 49 -2.25 18.15 20.96
N PRO A 50 -1.90 19.09 21.86
CA PRO A 50 -2.76 19.42 22.99
C PRO A 50 -4.12 19.92 22.45
N ASN A 51 -5.21 19.39 23.03
CA ASN A 51 -6.61 19.75 22.75
C ASN A 51 -7.23 19.35 21.39
N ILE A 52 -6.68 18.36 20.67
CA ILE A 52 -7.40 17.75 19.53
C ILE A 52 -7.87 16.34 19.91
N ASN A 53 -9.19 16.10 19.80
CA ASN A 53 -9.76 14.77 20.01
C ASN A 53 -9.31 13.83 18.88
N ASN A 54 -8.88 12.61 19.22
CA ASN A 54 -8.41 11.61 18.26
C ASN A 54 -9.45 11.28 17.17
N LYS A 55 -10.75 11.36 17.50
CA LYS A 55 -11.86 11.17 16.54
C LYS A 55 -11.84 12.21 15.42
N ASN A 56 -11.56 13.48 15.74
CA ASN A 56 -11.53 14.53 14.72
C ASN A 56 -10.38 14.31 13.73
N ILE A 57 -9.25 13.75 14.18
CA ILE A 57 -8.11 13.45 13.31
C ILE A 57 -8.43 12.30 12.35
N THR A 58 -9.09 11.23 12.84
CA THR A 58 -9.48 10.11 11.98
C THR A 58 -10.42 10.56 10.87
N ASP A 59 -11.38 11.42 11.20
CA ASP A 59 -12.36 11.92 10.24
C ASP A 59 -11.70 12.82 9.18
N LEU A 60 -10.79 13.72 9.60
CA LEU A 60 -10.00 14.54 8.68
C LEU A 60 -9.12 13.70 7.75
N ILE A 61 -8.48 12.64 8.27
CA ILE A 61 -7.70 11.72 7.45
C ILE A 61 -8.59 11.05 6.41
N ASP A 62 -9.79 10.59 6.79
CA ASP A 62 -10.70 9.93 5.85
C ASP A 62 -11.18 10.87 4.74
N VAL A 63 -11.43 12.16 5.06
CA VAL A 63 -11.73 13.20 4.06
C VAL A 63 -10.56 13.39 3.09
N VAL A 64 -9.33 13.54 3.61
CA VAL A 64 -8.12 13.70 2.76
C VAL A 64 -7.90 12.48 1.87
N LEU A 65 -8.09 11.27 2.40
CA LEU A 65 -7.94 10.04 1.62
C LEU A 65 -8.98 9.88 0.52
N GLU A 66 -10.22 10.30 0.75
CA GLU A 66 -11.25 10.31 -0.30
C GLU A 66 -10.94 11.35 -1.37
N ASP A 67 -10.43 12.52 -1.01
CA ASP A 67 -10.00 13.53 -1.99
C ASP A 67 -8.84 13.02 -2.86
N LEU A 68 -7.82 12.43 -2.25
CA LEU A 68 -6.68 11.83 -2.96
C LEU A 68 -7.09 10.66 -3.87
N LYS A 69 -8.14 9.93 -3.48
CA LYS A 69 -8.71 8.87 -4.32
C LYS A 69 -9.48 9.46 -5.51
N LYS A 70 -10.31 10.48 -5.30
CA LYS A 70 -11.07 11.16 -6.38
C LYS A 70 -10.15 11.80 -7.41
N THR A 71 -9.07 12.44 -6.94
CA THR A 71 -8.03 13.05 -7.77
C THR A 71 -7.03 12.04 -8.36
N LYS A 72 -7.24 10.74 -8.13
CA LYS A 72 -6.44 9.61 -8.66
C LYS A 72 -4.97 9.55 -8.21
N PHE A 73 -4.58 10.31 -7.18
CA PHE A 73 -3.26 10.13 -6.53
C PHE A 73 -3.13 8.77 -5.84
N ILE A 74 -4.25 8.17 -5.43
CA ILE A 74 -4.31 6.82 -4.85
C ILE A 74 -5.29 5.98 -5.65
N ASN A 75 -4.84 4.80 -6.06
CA ASN A 75 -5.66 3.85 -6.78
C ASN A 75 -5.30 2.41 -6.37
N ASP A 76 -6.16 1.80 -5.55
CA ASP A 76 -5.95 0.44 -5.05
C ASP A 76 -6.00 -0.61 -6.18
N LYS A 77 -6.75 -0.39 -7.27
CA LYS A 77 -6.75 -1.27 -8.45
C LYS A 77 -5.40 -1.25 -9.14
N PHE A 78 -4.88 -0.05 -9.43
CA PHE A 78 -3.55 0.10 -10.04
C PHE A 78 -2.45 -0.46 -9.14
N TYR A 79 -2.51 -0.16 -7.83
CA TYR A 79 -1.59 -0.71 -6.84
C TYR A 79 -1.57 -2.24 -6.86
N SER A 80 -2.76 -2.86 -6.85
CA SER A 80 -2.91 -4.32 -6.82
C SER A 80 -2.29 -4.98 -8.04
N ASN A 81 -2.61 -4.47 -9.23
CA ASN A 81 -2.06 -4.98 -10.49
C ASN A 81 -0.53 -4.82 -10.56
N SER A 82 0.00 -3.65 -10.16
CA SER A 82 1.44 -3.40 -10.13
C SER A 82 2.18 -4.33 -9.16
N LYS A 83 1.66 -4.51 -7.94
CA LYS A 83 2.28 -5.41 -6.96
C LYS A 83 2.17 -6.87 -7.36
N ALA A 84 1.02 -7.30 -7.89
CA ALA A 84 0.84 -8.66 -8.37
C ALA A 84 1.83 -8.99 -9.50
N LYS A 85 1.99 -8.12 -10.50
CA LYS A 85 2.97 -8.28 -11.58
C LYS A 85 4.40 -8.48 -11.04
N ASN A 86 4.81 -7.64 -10.10
CA ASN A 86 6.12 -7.76 -9.44
C ASN A 86 6.29 -9.09 -8.67
N LEU A 87 5.24 -9.57 -8.02
CA LEU A 87 5.26 -10.82 -7.26
C LEU A 87 5.32 -12.06 -8.17
N ILE A 88 4.60 -12.05 -9.29
CA ILE A 88 4.66 -13.09 -10.33
C ILE A 88 6.06 -13.15 -10.95
N GLN A 89 6.65 -11.98 -11.23
CA GLN A 89 8.03 -11.91 -11.72
C GLN A 89 9.01 -12.58 -10.75
N LYS A 90 8.75 -12.51 -9.44
CA LYS A 90 9.53 -13.19 -8.39
C LYS A 90 9.18 -14.68 -8.18
N GLY A 91 8.16 -15.21 -8.87
CA GLY A 91 7.70 -16.60 -8.72
C GLY A 91 6.79 -16.82 -7.52
N SER A 92 6.04 -15.79 -7.10
CA SER A 92 5.03 -15.95 -6.04
C SER A 92 3.78 -16.60 -6.60
N SER A 93 3.18 -17.52 -5.85
CA SER A 93 1.90 -18.13 -6.22
C SER A 93 0.72 -17.14 -6.10
N ILE A 94 -0.38 -17.44 -6.77
CA ILE A 94 -1.66 -16.73 -6.71
C ILE A 94 -2.10 -16.57 -5.25
N ASN A 95 -2.05 -17.65 -4.45
CA ASN A 95 -2.43 -17.58 -3.04
C ASN A 95 -1.52 -16.63 -2.24
N LYS A 96 -0.21 -16.63 -2.52
CA LYS A 96 0.74 -15.70 -1.88
C LYS A 96 0.46 -14.25 -2.28
N ILE A 97 0.11 -14.00 -3.54
CA ILE A 97 -0.26 -12.68 -4.05
C ILE A 97 -1.55 -12.20 -3.37
N ARG A 98 -2.57 -13.06 -3.30
CA ARG A 98 -3.84 -12.77 -2.61
C ARG A 98 -3.60 -12.33 -1.16
N ASN A 99 -2.86 -13.13 -0.41
CA ASN A 99 -2.57 -12.86 1.00
C ASN A 99 -1.71 -11.60 1.17
N TYR A 100 -0.78 -11.36 0.25
CA TYR A 100 -0.02 -10.10 0.24
C TYR A 100 -0.94 -8.89 0.08
N LEU A 101 -1.84 -8.89 -0.91
CA LEU A 101 -2.76 -7.77 -1.16
C LEU A 101 -3.74 -7.56 0.01
N LEU A 102 -4.26 -8.66 0.58
CA LEU A 102 -5.07 -8.60 1.81
C LEU A 102 -4.30 -7.91 2.95
N SER A 103 -3.03 -8.27 3.17
CA SER A 103 -2.18 -7.62 4.19
C SER A 103 -1.92 -6.13 3.93
N LYS A 104 -2.14 -5.64 2.70
CA LYS A 104 -2.04 -4.22 2.33
C LYS A 104 -3.37 -3.48 2.45
N GLY A 105 -4.41 -4.14 2.95
CA GLY A 105 -5.74 -3.56 3.14
C GLY A 105 -6.49 -3.30 1.85
N ILE A 106 -6.18 -4.04 0.78
CA ILE A 106 -6.90 -3.96 -0.48
C ILE A 106 -8.25 -4.67 -0.33
N LYS A 107 -9.30 -4.07 -0.90
CA LYS A 107 -10.64 -4.66 -0.92
C LYS A 107 -10.67 -5.95 -1.75
N ASP A 108 -11.48 -6.91 -1.29
CA ASP A 108 -11.64 -8.22 -1.93
C ASP A 108 -12.06 -8.10 -3.41
N THR A 109 -12.85 -7.09 -3.78
CA THR A 109 -13.25 -6.81 -5.17
C THR A 109 -12.04 -6.60 -6.08
N TYR A 110 -11.08 -5.76 -5.68
CA TYR A 110 -9.88 -5.51 -6.48
C TYR A 110 -8.94 -6.70 -6.48
N ILE A 111 -8.89 -7.46 -5.38
CA ILE A 111 -8.07 -8.67 -5.30
C ILE A 111 -8.59 -9.73 -6.27
N LYS A 112 -9.91 -9.95 -6.31
CA LYS A 112 -10.54 -10.86 -7.26
C LYS A 112 -10.28 -10.44 -8.70
N GLU A 113 -10.56 -9.18 -9.04
CA GLU A 113 -10.26 -8.62 -10.37
C GLU A 113 -8.78 -8.84 -10.77
N THR A 114 -7.83 -8.57 -9.86
CA THR A 114 -6.41 -8.78 -10.14
C THR A 114 -6.08 -10.26 -10.34
N ILE A 115 -6.67 -11.18 -9.56
CA ILE A 115 -6.41 -12.63 -9.69
C ILE A 115 -7.03 -13.18 -10.97
N ASP A 116 -8.23 -12.75 -11.31
CA ASP A 116 -8.91 -13.18 -12.53
C ASP A 116 -8.11 -12.74 -13.75
N GLN A 117 -7.61 -11.49 -13.77
CA GLN A 117 -6.68 -11.01 -14.80
C GLN A 117 -5.40 -11.85 -14.90
N ILE A 118 -4.86 -12.34 -13.77
CA ILE A 118 -3.66 -13.20 -13.79
C ILE A 118 -3.99 -14.54 -14.47
N LYS A 119 -5.12 -15.15 -14.10
CA LYS A 119 -5.56 -16.44 -14.64
C LYS A 119 -5.93 -16.34 -16.12
N GLU A 120 -6.58 -15.27 -16.54
CA GLU A 120 -6.88 -14.99 -17.94
C GLU A 120 -5.61 -14.87 -18.79
N ASN A 121 -4.55 -14.26 -18.25
CA ASN A 121 -3.27 -14.17 -18.94
C ASN A 121 -2.49 -15.50 -18.95
N ASN A 122 -2.61 -16.30 -17.89
CA ASN A 122 -1.96 -17.60 -17.79
C ASN A 122 -2.69 -18.48 -16.76
N GLU A 123 -3.41 -19.49 -17.24
CA GLU A 123 -4.17 -20.42 -16.39
C GLU A 123 -3.25 -21.20 -15.44
N GLU A 124 -2.07 -21.60 -15.92
CA GLU A 124 -1.06 -22.36 -15.17
C GLU A 124 -0.05 -21.46 -14.44
N GLN A 125 -0.43 -20.22 -14.08
CA GLN A 125 0.52 -19.26 -13.49
C GLN A 125 1.27 -19.79 -12.25
N ASP A 126 0.63 -20.62 -11.42
CA ASP A 126 1.26 -21.22 -10.24
C ASP A 126 2.33 -22.25 -10.61
N PHE A 127 2.11 -23.03 -11.67
CA PHE A 127 3.09 -23.99 -12.18
C PHE A 127 4.36 -23.27 -12.68
N PHE A 128 4.21 -22.25 -13.51
CA PHE A 128 5.35 -21.44 -13.98
C PHE A 128 6.05 -20.70 -12.84
N SER A 129 5.31 -20.25 -11.84
CA SER A 129 5.88 -19.65 -10.63
C SER A 129 6.71 -20.66 -9.84
N ALA A 130 6.23 -21.89 -9.68
CA ALA A 130 6.96 -22.97 -9.02
C ALA A 130 8.26 -23.31 -9.76
N ILE A 131 8.23 -23.46 -11.09
CA ILE A 131 9.44 -23.66 -11.91
C ILE A 131 10.46 -22.56 -11.66
N LYS A 132 10.03 -21.29 -11.64
CA LYS A 132 10.92 -20.16 -11.40
C LYS A 132 11.58 -20.23 -10.02
N ILE A 133 10.83 -20.64 -9.00
CA ILE A 133 11.38 -20.84 -7.65
C ILE A 133 12.37 -22.00 -7.63
N CYS A 134 12.06 -23.13 -8.27
CA CYS A 134 12.98 -24.27 -8.35
C CYS A 134 14.30 -23.88 -9.01
N LYS A 135 14.25 -23.16 -10.13
CA LYS A 135 15.44 -22.62 -10.80
C LYS A 135 16.23 -21.68 -9.88
N LYS A 136 15.56 -20.73 -9.23
CA LYS A 136 16.21 -19.76 -8.33
C LYS A 136 16.86 -20.41 -7.10
N LYS A 137 16.24 -21.46 -6.56
CA LYS A 137 16.70 -22.17 -5.37
C LYS A 137 17.58 -23.38 -5.67
N ARG A 138 17.88 -23.67 -6.96
CA ARG A 138 18.63 -24.85 -7.40
C ARG A 138 18.03 -26.17 -6.86
N ILE A 139 16.71 -26.30 -6.98
CA ILE A 139 15.95 -27.50 -6.56
C ILE A 139 15.72 -28.40 -7.77
N GLY A 140 15.82 -29.72 -7.57
CA GLY A 140 15.54 -30.71 -8.60
C GLY A 140 16.55 -30.62 -9.75
N PRO A 141 16.10 -30.66 -11.03
CA PRO A 141 16.99 -30.63 -12.19
C PRO A 141 17.84 -29.35 -12.32
N SER A 142 17.54 -28.29 -11.56
CA SER A 142 18.33 -27.06 -11.53
C SER A 142 19.42 -27.07 -10.46
N ARG A 143 19.64 -28.20 -9.78
CA ARG A 143 20.71 -28.36 -8.79
C ARG A 143 22.01 -28.65 -9.53
N ASP A 144 23.07 -27.91 -9.21
CA ASP A 144 24.40 -28.22 -9.72
C ASP A 144 24.87 -29.55 -9.11
N GLU A 145 25.38 -30.45 -9.95
CA GLU A 145 25.87 -31.77 -9.51
C GLU A 145 27.20 -31.67 -8.74
N ASN A 146 27.93 -30.56 -8.90
CA ASN A 146 29.27 -30.35 -8.34
C ASN A 146 29.27 -29.77 -6.90
N ASN A 147 28.22 -29.99 -6.11
CA ASN A 147 28.03 -29.36 -4.80
C ASN A 147 27.88 -30.39 -3.68
#